data_AF-A0A8T0HBY9-F1
#
_entry.id   AF-A0A8T0HBY9-F1
#
_cell.length_a   1.000
_cell.length_b   1.000
_cell.length_c   1.000
_cell.angle_alpha   90.00
_cell.angle_beta   90.00
_cell.angle_gamma   90.00
#
_symmetry.space_group_name_H-M   'P 1'
#
loop_
_entity.id
_entity.type
_entity.pdbx_description
1 polymer ?
#
loop_
_entity_poly.entity_id
_entity_poly.type
_entity_poly.pdbx_seq_one_letter_code
_entity_poly.pdbx_strand_id
1 'polypeptide(L)' 'MANAECTFIMIKPDGVQRGLIGDIICRFEKKGFFLKGAFLSHGCALAVFFPG' A
#
# COMPACT_ATOMS: atom_id res chain seq x y z
N MET A 1 -15.13 11.62 -17.12
CA MET A 1 -15.10 10.62 -16.03
C MET A 1 -13.68 10.09 -15.93
N ALA A 2 -12.93 10.48 -14.91
CA ALA A 2 -11.63 9.85 -14.65
C ALA A 2 -11.90 8.39 -14.24
N ASN A 3 -11.30 7.43 -14.95
CA ASN A 3 -11.33 6.03 -14.56
C ASN A 3 -10.54 5.94 -13.25
N ALA A 4 -11.24 5.81 -12.11
CA ALA A 4 -10.59 5.62 -10.82
C ALA A 4 -9.93 4.24 -10.81
N GLU A 5 -8.64 4.22 -11.13
CA GLU A 5 -7.85 3.00 -11.22
C GLU A 5 -7.44 2.56 -9.81
N CYS A 6 -7.91 1.39 -9.38
CA CYS A 6 -7.50 0.83 -8.09
C CYS A 6 -6.18 0.09 -8.26
N THR A 7 -5.09 0.68 -7.77
CA THR A 7 -3.77 0.04 -7.79
C THR A 7 -3.59 -0.82 -6.55
N PHE A 8 -3.25 -2.09 -6.76
CA PHE A 8 -2.93 -3.05 -5.70
C PHE A 8 -1.41 -3.16 -5.53
N ILE A 9 -0.93 -2.96 -4.30
CA ILE A 9 0.49 -3.05 -3.96
C ILE A 9 0.68 -4.11 -2.88
N MET A 10 1.53 -5.10 -3.14
CA MET A 10 1.90 -6.13 -2.17
C MET A 10 3.30 -5.87 -1.62
N ILE A 11 3.40 -5.81 -0.30
CA ILE A 11 4.65 -5.71 0.44
C ILE A 11 4.98 -7.08 0.99
N LYS A 12 6.16 -7.59 0.60
CA LYS A 12 6.68 -8.87 1.07
C LYS A 12 6.83 -8.91 2.59
N PRO A 13 6.82 -10.11 3.18
CA PRO A 13 6.95 -10.28 4.62
C PRO A 13 8.21 -9.74 5.27
N ASP A 14 9.34 -9.82 4.57
CA ASP A 14 10.58 -9.20 5.02
C ASP A 14 10.45 -7.67 5.14
N GLY A 15 9.80 -7.02 4.16
CA GLY A 15 9.58 -5.57 4.17
C GLY A 15 8.58 -5.12 5.24
N VAL A 16 7.58 -5.97 5.54
CA VAL A 16 6.65 -5.74 6.65
C VAL A 16 7.37 -5.85 8.00
N GLN A 17 8.14 -6.91 8.21
CA GLN A 17 8.90 -7.12 9.45
C GLN A 17 9.96 -6.03 9.67
N ARG A 18 10.55 -5.49 8.61
CA ARG A 18 11.48 -4.35 8.66
C ARG A 18 10.80 -3.00 8.86
N GLY A 19 9.47 -2.93 8.88
CA GLY A 19 8.72 -1.68 9.08
C GLY A 19 8.70 -0.75 7.86
N LEU A 20 9.03 -1.23 6.65
CA LEU A 20 9.09 -0.41 5.42
C LEU A 20 7.73 0.10 4.95
N ILE A 21 6.63 -0.37 5.56
CA ILE A 21 5.26 0.00 5.22
C ILE A 21 5.06 1.52 5.32
N GLY A 22 5.55 2.15 6.39
CA GLY A 22 5.38 3.58 6.62
C GLY A 22 6.08 4.44 5.56
N ASP A 23 7.32 4.10 5.23
CA ASP A 23 8.08 4.76 4.15
C ASP A 23 7.39 4.63 2.78
N ILE A 24 6.84 3.45 2.50
CA ILE A 24 6.14 3.18 1.24
C ILE A 24 4.86 4.04 1.16
N ILE A 25 4.03 4.01 2.20
CA ILE A 25 2.78 4.81 2.25
C ILE A 25 3.10 6.31 2.15
N CYS A 26 4.08 6.80 2.91
CA CYS A 26 4.44 8.21 2.93
C CYS A 26 4.93 8.70 1.55
N ARG A 27 5.62 7.85 0.77
CA ARG A 27 6.00 8.17 -0.62
C ARG A 27 4.80 8.28 -1.54
N PHE A 28 3.79 7.43 -1.37
CA PHE A 28 2.56 7.47 -2.18
C PHE A 28 1.66 8.65 -1.80
N GLU A 29 1.54 8.96 -0.51
CA GLU A 29 0.83 10.15 -0.04
C GLU A 29 1.48 11.45 -0.54
N LYS A 30 2.81 11.55 -0.53
CA LYS A 30 3.53 12.70 -1.11
C LYS A 30 3.31 12.88 -2.61
N LYS A 31 2.98 11.80 -3.33
CA LYS A 31 2.62 11.87 -4.76
C LYS A 31 1.15 12.24 -4.99
N GLY A 32 0.33 12.29 -3.93
CA GLY A 32 -1.10 12.60 -4.01
C GLY A 32 -2.02 11.39 -4.07
N PHE A 33 -1.51 10.17 -3.85
CA PHE A 33 -2.34 8.98 -3.74
C PHE A 33 -2.87 8.81 -2.32
N PHE A 34 -4.16 8.48 -2.20
CA PHE A 34 -4.80 8.28 -0.90
C PHE A 34 -4.87 6.79 -0.55
N LEU A 35 -4.56 6.40 0.67
CA LEU A 35 -4.70 5.01 1.07
C LEU A 35 -6.17 4.66 1.29
N LYS A 36 -6.74 3.76 0.48
CA LYS A 36 -8.13 3.28 0.63
C LYS A 36 -8.25 2.18 1.69
N GLY A 37 -7.22 1.35 1.82
CA GLY A 37 -7.22 0.26 2.78
C GLY A 37 -5.92 -0.51 2.74
N ALA A 38 -5.56 -1.11 3.88
CA ALA A 38 -4.44 -2.01 4.01
C ALA A 38 -4.88 -3.27 4.76
N PHE A 39 -4.45 -4.44 4.30
CA PHE A 39 -4.77 -5.72 4.93
C PHE A 39 -3.51 -6.55 5.11
N LEU A 40 -3.29 -7.02 6.34
CA LEU A 40 -2.20 -7.91 6.69
C LEU A 40 -2.74 -9.33 6.76
N SER A 41 -2.25 -10.22 5.89
CA SER A 41 -2.63 -11.62 5.93
C SER A 41 -1.78 -12.40 6.94
N HIS A 42 -2.39 -13.40 7.59
CA HIS A 42 -1.74 -14.37 8.48
C HIS A 42 -0.75 -15.21 7.67
N GLY A 43 0.45 -14.67 7.47
CA GLY A 43 1.39 -15.14 6.45
C GLY A 43 2.44 -14.09 6.07
N CYS A 44 2.31 -12.89 6.62
CA CYS A 44 3.39 -11.90 6.75
C CYS A 44 3.45 -10.90 5.57
N ALA A 45 2.64 -11.02 4.51
CA ALA A 45 2.55 -9.99 3.47
C ALA A 45 1.47 -8.92 3.77
N LEU A 46 1.74 -7.66 3.41
CA LEU A 46 0.77 -6.56 3.48
C LEU A 46 0.29 -6.19 2.08
N ALA A 47 -1.03 -6.16 1.89
CA ALA A 47 -1.67 -5.62 0.72
C ALA A 47 -2.13 -4.18 0.99
N VAL A 48 -1.82 -3.25 0.10
CA VAL A 48 -2.24 -1.84 0.17
C VAL A 48 -2.96 -1.45 -1.10
N PHE A 49 -4.10 -0.78 -0.96
CA PHE A 49 -4.94 -0.31 -2.05
C PHE A 49 -4.93 1.22 -2.11
N PHE A 50 -4.59 1.77 -3.27
CA PHE A 50 -4.66 3.19 -3.57
C PHE A 50 -5.63 3.41 -4.74
N PRO A 51 -6.59 4.35 -4.66
CA PRO A 51 -7.28 4.87 -5.82
C PRO A 51 -6.36 5.86 -6.55
N GLY A 52 -6.24 5.72 -7.86
CA GLY A 52 -5.81 6.80 -8.75
C GLY A 52 -6.88 7.88 -8.85
#